data_AF-A0A0F3ILZ2-F1
#
_entry.id   AF-A0A0F3ILZ2-F1
#
_cell.length_a   1.000
_cell.length_b   1.000
_cell.length_c   1.000
_cell.angle_alpha   90.00
_cell.angle_beta   90.00
_cell.angle_gamma   90.00
#
_symmetry.space_group_name_H-M   'P 1'
#
loop_
_entity.id
_entity.type
_entity.pdbx_description
1 polymer ?
#
loop_
_entity_poly.entity_id
_entity_poly.type
_entity_poly.pdbx_seq_one_letter_code
_entity_poly.pdbx_strand_id
1 'polypeptide(L)'
;MVNAIREQGKDFLLDAVGSKQEGLKQIFSTSSEHSSLIIEYVQRYQDFQGFFHTNNVAQLTFAAGIEEELLRMQSEQQRKAY
;
A
#
# COMPACT_ATOMS: atom_id res chain seq x y z
N MET A 1 -7.51 -12.19 -4.98
CA MET A 1 -6.16 -11.58 -5.11
C MET A 1 -5.59 -11.27 -3.74
N VAL A 2 -6.06 -10.24 -3.02
CA VAL A 2 -5.48 -9.78 -1.75
C VAL A 2 -5.29 -10.89 -0.72
N ASN A 3 -6.32 -11.69 -0.43
CA ASN A 3 -6.23 -12.78 0.58
C ASN A 3 -5.14 -13.82 0.23
N ALA A 4 -5.03 -14.22 -1.02
CA ALA A 4 -4.02 -15.18 -1.47
C ALA A 4 -2.59 -14.63 -1.37
N ILE A 5 -2.42 -13.30 -1.42
CA ILE A 5 -1.12 -12.65 -1.22
C ILE A 5 -0.83 -12.51 0.28
N ARG A 6 -1.85 -12.20 1.10
CA ARG A 6 -1.73 -12.21 2.56
C ARG A 6 -1.28 -13.58 3.08
N GLU A 7 -1.83 -14.66 2.53
CA GLU A 7 -1.44 -16.04 2.85
C GLU A 7 0.04 -16.35 2.55
N GLN A 8 0.71 -15.53 1.72
CA GLN A 8 2.14 -15.65 1.42
C GLN A 8 3.02 -14.76 2.35
N GLY A 9 2.45 -14.24 3.44
CA GLY A 9 3.18 -13.43 4.42
C GLY A 9 3.40 -11.98 4.00
N LYS A 10 2.47 -11.41 3.21
CA LYS A 10 2.52 -10.00 2.80
C LYS A 10 1.39 -9.21 3.42
N ASP A 11 1.75 -8.17 4.15
CA ASP A 11 0.81 -7.22 4.71
C ASP A 11 0.61 -6.01 3.80
N PHE A 12 -0.50 -5.30 4.01
CA PHE A 12 -0.94 -4.20 3.16
C PHE A 12 -1.35 -2.99 3.99
N LEU A 13 -1.07 -1.79 3.47
CA LEU A 13 -1.34 -0.50 4.12
C LEU A 13 -2.84 -0.23 4.32
N LEU A 14 -3.64 -0.63 3.34
CA LEU A 14 -5.08 -0.43 3.31
C LEU A 14 -5.73 -1.58 2.53
N ASP A 15 -7.06 -1.61 2.54
CA ASP A 15 -7.80 -2.42 1.58
C ASP A 15 -7.59 -1.90 0.15
N ALA A 16 -7.76 -2.81 -0.82
CA ALA A 16 -7.55 -2.47 -2.22
C ALA A 16 -8.52 -1.39 -2.70
N VAL A 17 -7.98 -0.34 -3.32
CA VAL A 17 -8.71 0.82 -3.87
C VAL A 17 -9.06 0.61 -5.34
N GLY A 18 -10.09 1.31 -5.79
CA GLY A 18 -10.63 1.16 -7.14
C GLY A 18 -11.46 -0.12 -7.30
N SER A 19 -11.99 -0.30 -8.50
CA SER A 19 -12.96 -1.35 -8.79
C SER A 19 -12.84 -1.84 -10.24
N LYS A 20 -13.56 -2.93 -10.54
CA LYS A 20 -13.67 -3.44 -11.90
C LYS A 20 -14.35 -2.43 -12.83
N GLN A 21 -15.36 -1.70 -12.33
CA GLN A 21 -16.10 -0.67 -13.07
C GLN A 21 -15.22 0.51 -13.43
N GLU A 22 -14.29 0.87 -12.56
CA GLU A 22 -13.28 1.91 -12.81
C GLU A 22 -12.13 1.39 -13.70
N GLY A 23 -12.12 0.12 -14.08
CA GLY A 23 -11.09 -0.49 -14.93
C GLY A 23 -9.78 -0.79 -14.22
N LEU A 24 -9.64 -0.45 -12.94
CA LEU A 24 -8.38 -0.55 -12.21
C LEU A 24 -8.62 -0.77 -10.72
N LYS A 25 -7.96 -1.78 -10.15
CA LYS A 25 -7.89 -2.03 -8.71
C LYS A 25 -6.43 -2.12 -8.25
N GLN A 26 -6.10 -1.44 -7.16
CA GLN A 26 -4.72 -1.25 -6.71
C GLN A 26 -4.60 -1.46 -5.19
N ILE A 27 -3.43 -1.87 -4.71
CA ILE A 27 -3.12 -1.97 -3.29
C ILE A 27 -1.60 -1.88 -3.09
N PHE A 28 -1.15 -1.22 -2.03
CA PHE A 28 0.26 -1.13 -1.63
C PHE A 28 0.53 -2.09 -0.46
N SER A 29 1.64 -2.82 -0.54
CA SER A 29 2.18 -3.53 0.62
C SER A 29 2.60 -2.53 1.70
N THR A 30 2.69 -2.99 2.95
CA THR A 30 3.46 -2.28 3.97
C THR A 30 4.91 -2.10 3.52
N SER A 31 5.58 -1.08 4.04
CA SER A 31 7.03 -0.93 3.87
C SER A 31 7.78 -2.03 4.62
N SER A 32 8.91 -2.47 4.06
CA SER A 32 9.78 -3.43 4.74
C SER A 32 10.40 -2.80 6.00
N GLU A 33 10.53 -3.57 7.08
CA GLU A 33 11.19 -3.13 8.32
C GLU A 33 12.62 -2.59 8.09
N HIS A 34 13.26 -3.01 7.00
CA HIS A 34 14.65 -2.70 6.69
C HIS A 34 14.81 -1.68 5.54
N SER A 35 13.72 -1.25 4.91
CA SER A 35 13.79 -0.33 3.77
C SER A 35 12.44 0.30 3.43
N SER A 36 12.45 1.52 2.89
CA SER A 36 11.26 2.18 2.29
C SER A 36 10.74 1.51 1.00
N LEU A 37 11.10 0.25 0.75
CA LEU A 37 10.59 -0.52 -0.38
C LEU A 37 9.13 -0.88 -0.15
N ILE A 38 8.28 -0.44 -1.07
CA ILE A 38 6.87 -0.81 -1.16
C ILE A 38 6.63 -1.55 -2.48
N ILE A 39 5.68 -2.49 -2.46
CA ILE A 39 5.23 -3.21 -3.65
C ILE A 39 3.80 -2.77 -3.96
N GLU A 40 3.57 -2.31 -5.18
CA GLU A 40 2.23 -2.06 -5.70
C GLU A 40 1.72 -3.28 -6.48
N TYR A 41 0.53 -3.75 -6.12
CA TYR A 41 -0.20 -4.74 -6.91
C TYR A 41 -1.31 -4.05 -7.70
N VAL A 42 -1.25 -4.19 -9.03
CA VAL A 42 -2.22 -3.59 -9.95
C VAL A 42 -2.98 -4.69 -10.68
N GLN A 43 -4.31 -4.65 -10.58
CA GLN A 43 -5.20 -5.44 -11.40
C GLN A 43 -5.94 -4.53 -12.38
N ARG A 44 -5.65 -4.71 -13.67
CA ARG A 44 -6.32 -4.01 -14.77
C ARG A 44 -7.52 -4.82 -15.24
N TYR A 45 -8.61 -4.15 -15.57
CA TYR A 45 -9.82 -4.76 -16.10
C TYR A 45 -10.14 -4.16 -17.47
N GLN A 46 -10.73 -4.99 -18.33
CA GLN A 46 -11.15 -4.60 -19.68
C GLN A 46 -9.99 -3.94 -20.44
N ASP A 47 -10.26 -2.85 -21.14
CA ASP A 47 -9.32 -2.18 -22.03
C ASP A 47 -8.64 -0.98 -21.36
N PHE A 48 -8.58 -0.93 -20.02
CA PHE A 48 -7.95 0.19 -19.31
C PHE A 48 -6.45 0.30 -19.65
N GLN A 49 -6.11 1.33 -20.43
CA GLN A 49 -4.73 1.61 -20.89
C GLN A 49 -3.94 2.60 -20.02
N GLY A 50 -4.61 3.25 -19.05
CA GLY A 50 -3.96 4.25 -18.19
C GLY A 50 -3.00 3.62 -17.18
N PHE A 51 -2.21 4.41 -16.45
CA PHE A 51 -1.32 3.87 -15.40
C PHE A 51 -2.03 3.75 -14.05
N PHE A 52 -2.75 4.81 -13.65
CA PHE A 52 -3.42 4.95 -12.35
C PHE A 52 -4.66 5.85 -12.45
N HIS A 53 -5.52 5.80 -11.42
CA HIS A 53 -6.53 6.83 -11.16
C HIS A 53 -6.00 7.82 -10.11
N THR A 54 -6.20 9.12 -10.32
CA THR A 54 -5.73 10.17 -9.39
C THR A 54 -6.22 9.93 -7.96
N ASN A 55 -7.48 9.51 -7.80
CA ASN A 55 -8.04 9.19 -6.48
C ASN A 55 -7.40 7.95 -5.83
N ASN A 56 -6.97 6.97 -6.62
CA ASN A 56 -6.26 5.81 -6.08
C ASN A 56 -4.89 6.23 -5.58
N VAL A 57 -4.15 7.02 -6.37
CA VAL A 57 -2.83 7.54 -5.97
C VAL A 57 -2.93 8.39 -4.71
N ALA A 58 -3.91 9.30 -4.61
CA ALA A 58 -4.08 10.14 -3.44
C ALA A 58 -4.31 9.31 -2.15
N GLN A 59 -5.17 8.29 -2.21
CA GLN A 59 -5.44 7.42 -1.07
C GLN A 59 -4.23 6.55 -0.69
N LEU A 60 -3.58 5.94 -1.68
CA LEU A 60 -2.43 5.07 -1.45
C LEU A 60 -1.24 5.85 -0.87
N THR A 61 -0.95 7.04 -1.41
CA THR A 61 0.13 7.91 -0.91
C THR A 61 -0.18 8.43 0.49
N PHE A 62 -1.44 8.80 0.77
CA PHE A 62 -1.83 9.21 2.12
C PHE A 62 -1.61 8.10 3.15
N ALA A 63 -2.04 6.87 2.84
CA ALA A 63 -1.85 5.73 3.73
C ALA A 63 -0.35 5.41 3.96
N ALA A 64 0.48 5.48 2.92
CA ALA A 64 1.92 5.30 3.05
C ALA A 64 2.57 6.36 3.97
N GLY A 65 2.16 7.62 3.85
CA GLY A 65 2.67 8.69 4.72
C GLY A 65 2.30 8.51 6.20
N ILE A 66 1.11 7.99 6.49
CA ILE A 66 0.69 7.67 7.86
C ILE A 66 1.52 6.50 8.44
N GLU A 67 1.78 5.46 7.65
CA GLU A 67 2.63 4.33 8.09
C GLU A 67 4.06 4.81 8.39
N GLU A 68 4.66 5.60 7.51
CA GLU A 68 6.02 6.12 7.70
C GLU A 68 6.14 6.94 8.99
N GLU A 69 5.16 7.81 9.27
CA GLU A 69 5.11 8.61 10.49
C GLU A 69 4.99 7.72 11.74
N LEU A 70 4.14 6.69 11.70
CA LEU A 70 3.97 5.74 12.80
C LEU A 70 5.26 4.98 13.10
N LEU A 71 5.92 4.45 12.06
CA LEU A 71 7.19 3.74 12.20
C LEU A 71 8.29 4.66 12.76
N ARG A 72 8.34 5.92 12.32
CA ARG A 72 9.28 6.91 12.87
C ARG A 72 9.05 7.11 14.36
N MET A 73 7.82 7.37 14.78
CA MET A 73 7.47 7.56 16.20
C MET A 73 7.82 6.33 17.05
N GLN A 74 7.54 5.12 16.57
CA GLN A 74 7.89 3.88 17.26
C GLN A 74 9.41 3.73 17.42
N SER A 75 10.18 4.03 16.36
CA SER A 75 11.65 3.97 16.40
C SER A 75 12.24 4.98 17.40
N GLU A 76 11.66 6.18 17.49
CA GLU A 76 12.07 7.21 18.45
C GLU A 76 11.73 6.82 19.89
N GLN A 77 10.58 6.20 20.13
CA GLN A 77 10.21 5.68 21.46
C GLN A 77 11.15 4.57 21.90
N GLN A 78 11.50 3.63 21.02
CA GLN A 78 12.45 2.56 21.32
C GLN A 78 13.85 3.11 21.67
N ARG A 79 14.32 4.13 20.95
CA ARG A 79 15.61 4.79 21.24
C ARG A 79 15.64 5.53 22.58
N LYS A 80 14.50 6.07 23.04
CA LYS A 80 14.40 6.76 24.34
C LYS A 80 14.30 5.80 25.52
N ALA A 81 13.99 4.53 25.27
CA ALA A 81 13.85 3.50 26.30
C ALA A 81 15.18 2.81 26.67
N TYR A 82 16.30 3.22 26.06
CA TYR A 82 17.65 2.69 26.25
C TYR A 82 18.63 3.83 26.52
#